data_AF-A0A8T4IAL0-F1
#
_entry.id   AF-A0A8T4IAL0-F1
#
_cell.length_a   1.000
_cell.length_b   1.000
_cell.length_c   1.000
_cell.angle_alpha   90.00
_cell.angle_beta   90.00
_cell.angle_gamma   90.00
#
_symmetry.space_group_name_H-M   'P 1'
#
loop_
_entity.id
_entity.type
_entity.pdbx_description
1 polymer ?
#
loop_
_entity_poly.entity_id
_entity_poly.type
_entity_poly.pdbx_seq_one_letter_code
_entity_poly.pdbx_strand_id
1 'polypeptide(L)' 'RRGDGALSWQFPAGMIKPGASSQVVTVQETLAETGVHSAVRDHLGSRVHPVTGVSCDYWLCEHLAGEAENRDP' A
#
# COMPACT_ATOMS: atom_id res chain seq x y z
N ARG A 1 -18.62 -9.83 19.19
CA ARG A 1 -18.90 -8.81 18.15
C ARG A 1 -17.54 -8.33 17.66
N ARG A 2 -17.12 -8.67 16.43
CA ARG A 2 -15.89 -8.11 15.84
C ARG A 2 -16.12 -6.61 15.69
N GLY A 3 -15.20 -5.81 16.21
CA GLY A 3 -15.37 -4.38 16.40
C GLY A 3 -15.83 -3.67 15.13
N ASP A 4 -16.91 -2.93 15.28
CA ASP A 4 -17.16 -1.60 14.71
C ASP A 4 -16.10 -1.08 13.71
N GLY A 5 -16.14 -1.59 12.48
CA GLY A 5 -16.14 -0.86 11.21
C GLY A 5 -14.98 0.05 10.80
N ALA A 6 -14.12 0.50 11.71
CA ALA A 6 -12.95 1.32 11.42
C ALA A 6 -11.74 0.41 11.24
N LEU A 7 -11.06 0.52 10.09
CA LEU A 7 -9.75 -0.08 9.88
C LEU A 7 -8.80 0.44 10.95
N SER A 8 -8.35 -0.44 11.85
CA SER A 8 -7.38 -0.06 12.88
C SER A 8 -5.96 0.02 12.33
N TRP A 9 -5.67 -0.66 11.22
CA TRP A 9 -4.38 -0.72 10.55
C TRP A 9 -4.57 -0.97 9.05
N GLN A 10 -3.81 -0.25 8.23
CA GLN A 10 -3.70 -0.47 6.79
C GLN A 10 -2.24 -0.44 6.33
N PHE A 11 -1.96 -1.04 5.17
CA PHE A 11 -0.71 -0.82 4.46
C PHE A 11 -0.80 0.48 3.67
N PRO A 12 0.35 1.14 3.38
CA PRO A 12 0.36 2.23 2.44
C PRO A 12 -0.14 1.77 1.07
N ALA A 13 -1.02 2.55 0.46
CA ALA A 13 -1.75 2.13 -0.73
C ALA A 13 -2.30 3.30 -1.52
N GLY A 14 -2.10 3.26 -2.84
CA GLY A 14 -2.65 4.25 -3.76
C GLY A 14 -3.33 3.66 -4.97
N MET A 15 -4.05 4.53 -5.67
CA MET A 15 -4.77 4.19 -6.88
C MET A 15 -3.84 4.22 -8.09
N ILE A 16 -3.69 3.07 -8.75
CA ILE A 16 -2.94 2.97 -10.01
C ILE A 16 -3.74 3.65 -11.13
N LYS A 17 -3.18 4.69 -11.72
CA LYS A 17 -3.77 5.38 -12.88
C LYS A 17 -3.52 4.59 -14.18
N PRO A 18 -4.36 4.76 -15.22
CA PRO A 18 -4.15 4.08 -16.50
C PRO A 18 -2.73 4.31 -17.05
N GLY A 19 -2.04 3.23 -17.41
CA GLY A 19 -0.67 3.28 -17.94
C GLY A 19 0.44 3.44 -16.88
N ALA A 20 0.10 3.63 -15.59
CA ALA A 20 1.09 3.65 -14.53
C ALA A 20 1.55 2.24 -14.15
N SER A 21 2.81 2.11 -13.72
CA SER A 21 3.34 0.88 -13.13
C SER A 21 2.87 0.75 -11.69
N SER A 22 2.27 -0.38 -11.34
CA SER A 22 1.84 -0.67 -9.97
C SER A 22 3.01 -0.67 -8.99
N GLN A 23 4.18 -1.19 -9.40
CA GLN A 23 5.38 -1.19 -8.57
C GLN A 23 5.87 0.22 -8.27
N VAL A 24 5.83 1.13 -9.25
CA VAL A 24 6.21 2.53 -9.05
C VAL A 24 5.27 3.22 -8.08
N VAL A 25 3.95 3.01 -8.24
CA VAL A 25 2.94 3.56 -7.32
C VAL A 25 3.17 3.04 -5.91
N THR A 26 3.42 1.73 -5.71
CA THR A 26 3.73 1.17 -4.39
C THR A 26 4.87 1.90 -3.69
N VAL A 27 5.99 2.16 -4.38
CA VAL A 27 7.14 2.86 -3.78
C VAL A 27 6.78 4.32 -3.45
N GLN A 28 6.07 5.00 -4.36
CA GLN A 28 5.68 6.40 -4.16
C GLN A 28 4.73 6.57 -2.96
N GLU A 29 3.71 5.72 -2.85
CA GLU A 29 2.73 5.78 -1.76
C GLU A 29 3.34 5.36 -0.43
N THR A 30 4.22 4.35 -0.43
CA THR A 30 4.98 3.98 0.78
C THR A 30 5.78 5.17 1.31
N LEU A 31 6.49 5.90 0.43
CA LEU A 31 7.23 7.08 0.85
C LEU A 31 6.30 8.21 1.32
N ALA A 32 5.20 8.46 0.60
CA ALA A 32 4.28 9.54 0.89
C ALA A 32 3.59 9.36 2.26
N GLU A 33 3.06 8.16 2.52
CA GLU A 33 2.27 7.87 3.72
C GLU A 33 3.10 7.49 4.94
N THR A 34 4.35 7.03 4.75
CA THR A 34 5.16 6.51 5.87
C THR A 34 6.52 7.16 6.05
N GLY A 35 7.02 7.89 5.05
CA GLY A 35 8.39 8.41 5.03
C GLY A 35 9.47 7.37 4.78
N VAL A 36 9.11 6.12 4.56
CA VAL A 36 10.05 5.03 4.28
C VAL A 36 10.39 4.99 2.80
N HIS A 37 11.69 4.94 2.51
CA HIS A 37 12.20 4.59 1.19
C HIS A 37 12.25 3.07 1.06
N SER A 38 11.66 2.54 -0.01
CA SER A 38 11.58 1.11 -0.26
C SER A 38 11.82 0.74 -1.72
N ALA A 39 12.08 -0.54 -1.98
CA ALA A 39 12.10 -1.10 -3.33
C ALA A 39 11.23 -2.36 -3.40
N VAL A 40 10.40 -2.46 -4.45
CA VAL A 40 9.61 -3.66 -4.71
C VAL A 40 10.52 -4.84 -5.05
N ARG A 41 10.22 -5.99 -4.46
CA ARG A 41 10.92 -7.27 -4.67
C ARG A 41 10.05 -8.25 -5.44
N ASP A 42 8.86 -8.55 -4.93
CA ASP A 42 7.98 -9.58 -5.50
C ASP A 42 6.51 -9.20 -5.39
N HIS A 43 5.68 -9.74 -6.28
CA HIS A 43 4.23 -9.70 -6.16
C HIS A 43 3.79 -10.77 -5.16
N LEU A 44 3.04 -10.36 -4.13
CA LEU A 44 2.51 -11.27 -3.11
C LEU A 44 1.17 -11.87 -3.52
N GLY A 45 0.49 -11.27 -4.49
CA GLY A 45 -0.82 -11.68 -4.96
C GLY A 45 -1.82 -10.52 -4.97
N SER A 46 -3.06 -10.85 -5.30
CA SER A 46 -4.13 -9.86 -5.45
C SER A 46 -5.42 -10.30 -4.75
N ARG A 47 -6.28 -9.32 -4.47
CA ARG A 47 -7.59 -9.53 -3.84
C ARG A 47 -8.60 -8.53 -4.38
N VAL A 48 -9.83 -8.98 -4.61
CA VAL A 48 -10.96 -8.07 -4.82
C VAL A 48 -11.50 -7.63 -3.46
N HIS A 49 -11.50 -6.32 -3.18
CA HIS A 49 -12.00 -5.78 -1.93
C HIS A 49 -13.50 -6.13 -1.79
N PRO A 50 -13.91 -6.78 -0.68
CA PRO A 50 -15.25 -7.40 -0.61
C PRO A 50 -16.40 -6.40 -0.55
N VAL A 51 -16.12 -5.13 -0.20
CA VAL A 51 -17.15 -4.08 -0.11
C VAL A 51 -17.18 -3.19 -1.35
N THR A 52 -16.02 -2.85 -1.90
CA THR A 52 -15.90 -1.86 -2.99
C THR A 52 -15.71 -2.50 -4.37
N GLY A 53 -15.37 -3.79 -4.42
CA GLY A 53 -15.07 -4.49 -5.67
C GLY A 53 -13.74 -4.09 -6.32
N VAL A 54 -12.95 -3.22 -5.68
CA VAL A 54 -11.65 -2.78 -6.20
C VAL A 54 -10.66 -3.95 -6.20
N SER A 55 -9.94 -4.13 -7.31
CA SER A 55 -8.80 -5.06 -7.36
C SER A 55 -7.59 -4.42 -6.65
N CYS A 56 -7.09 -5.10 -5.64
CA CYS A 56 -5.91 -4.70 -4.87
C CYS A 56 -4.76 -5.66 -5.17
N ASP A 57 -3.61 -5.13 -5.56
CA ASP A 57 -2.36 -5.87 -5.68
C ASP A 57 -1.47 -5.62 -4.45
N TYR A 58 -0.85 -6.67 -3.94
CA TYR A 58 0.07 -6.60 -2.80
C TYR A 58 1.50 -6.87 -3.27
N TRP A 59 2.44 -6.06 -2.78
CA TRP A 59 3.84 -6.12 -3.17
C TRP A 59 4.73 -6.25 -1.94
N LEU A 60 5.66 -7.20 -1.99
CA LEU A 60 6.74 -7.30 -1.01
C LEU A 60 7.76 -6.22 -1.32
N CYS A 61 8.09 -5.40 -0.33
CA CYS A 61 9.08 -4.35 -0.46
C CYS A 61 10.22 -4.55 0.55
N GLU A 62 11.43 -4.22 0.11
CA GLU A 62 12.59 -4.09 0.99
C GLU A 62 12.67 -2.67 1.54
N HIS A 63 12.93 -2.54 2.84
CA HIS A 63 13.25 -1.25 3.48
C HIS A 63 14.66 -0.83 3.10
N LEU A 64 14.82 0.40 2.61
CA LEU A 64 16.12 0.94 2.22
C LEU A 64 16.60 2.04 3.17
N ALA A 65 15.69 2.93 3.59
CA ALA A 65 16.00 4.05 4.47
C ALA A 65 14.72 4.70 5.05
N GLY A 66 14.90 5.59 6.02
CA GLY A 66 13.83 6.35 6.65
C GLY A 66 13.26 5.67 7.88
N GLU A 67 12.75 6.47 8.80
CA GLU A 67 12.01 6.01 9.99
C GLU A 67 10.52 6.09 9.68
N ALA A 68 9.78 5.04 10.02
CA ALA A 68 8.35 4.99 9.77
C ALA A 68 7.61 5.96 10.70
N GLU A 69 6.82 6.84 10.12
CA GLU A 69 5.90 7.72 10.83
C GLU A 69 4.55 7.76 10.11
N ASN A 70 3.46 8.03 10.83
CA ASN A 70 2.16 8.12 10.18
C ASN A 70 2.03 9.48 9.47
N ARG A 71 2.18 9.48 8.13
CA ARG A 71 1.95 10.64 7.26
C ARG A 71 0.68 10.51 6.42
N ASP A 72 -0.12 9.47 6.66
CA ASP A 72 -1.42 9.27 6.03
C ASP A 72 -2.37 10.42 6.46
N PRO A 73 -2.99 11.16 5.53
CA PRO A 73 -3.78 12.38 5.81
C PRO A 73 -5.11 12.18 6.54
#